data_AF-A0A7C4FVG1-F1
#
_entry.id   AF-A0A7C4FVG1-F1
#
_cell.length_a   1.000
_cell.length_b   1.000
_cell.length_c   1.000
_cell.angle_alpha   90.00
_cell.angle_beta   90.00
_cell.angle_gamma   90.00
#
_symmetry.space_group_name_H-M   'P 1'
#
loop_
_entity.id
_entity.type
_entity.pdbx_description
1 polymer ?
#
loop_
_entity_poly.entity_id
_entity_poly.type
_entity_poly.pdbx_seq_one_letter_code
_entity_poly.pdbx_strand_id
1 'polypeptide(L)'
;MKPFWIGNIMKGESLFFIKNDDDLPKDSLLFTPEDIIFLKSATGEIIYEEGIDFIINSEKIISLPTGSRIPFRTAQEMKPDPNSPQSIAGCRDGEHHLLFGEGHFFHDLQVEITYRHKENEWNAPIPELSLDKLPELQNKLLNQNPFKVVLFGDSISAGGNASGFTGAKPFMPSYGDLVVNELKRFYRCEIEYKNHSVGGTASGWGLQNIGVVA
;
A
#
# COMPACT_ATOMS: atom_id res chain seq x y z
N MET A 1 11.03 12.04 -2.74
CA MET A 1 10.87 10.59 -2.48
C MET A 1 11.82 9.89 -3.42
N LYS A 2 12.60 8.91 -2.96
CA LYS A 2 13.46 8.12 -3.84
C LYS A 2 12.71 6.82 -4.17
N PRO A 3 12.55 6.43 -5.44
CA PRO A 3 11.93 5.16 -5.78
C PRO A 3 12.66 4.00 -5.10
N PHE A 4 11.91 2.99 -4.64
CA PHE A 4 12.48 1.87 -3.86
C PHE A 4 13.47 1.03 -4.68
N TRP A 5 13.32 0.99 -6.00
CA TRP A 5 14.25 0.32 -6.91
C TRP A 5 15.56 1.09 -7.14
N ILE A 6 15.76 2.26 -6.50
CA ILE A 6 16.99 3.05 -6.60
C ILE A 6 17.67 3.10 -5.22
N GLY A 7 18.79 2.40 -5.07
CA GLY A 7 19.63 2.39 -3.87
C GLY A 7 19.71 1.02 -3.20
N ASN A 8 19.98 1.05 -1.89
CA ASN A 8 20.26 -0.12 -1.06
C ASN A 8 19.45 -0.12 0.25
N ILE A 9 18.38 0.67 0.35
CA ILE A 9 17.53 0.73 1.53
C ILE A 9 16.07 0.63 1.08
N MET A 10 15.42 -0.45 1.50
CA MET A 10 13.97 -0.59 1.41
C MET A 10 13.35 0.07 2.63
N LYS A 11 12.41 0.99 2.41
CA LYS A 11 11.77 1.77 3.48
C LYS A 11 10.30 1.41 3.58
N GLY A 12 9.89 0.96 4.76
CA GLY A 12 8.50 0.71 5.09
C GLY A 12 7.84 -0.32 4.16
N GLU A 13 8.52 -1.41 3.87
CA GLU A 13 7.87 -2.56 3.20
C GLU A 13 6.80 -3.12 4.14
N SER A 14 5.57 -3.24 3.63
CA SER A 14 4.45 -3.74 4.41
C SER A 14 4.46 -5.28 4.43
N LEU A 15 4.26 -5.85 5.61
CA LEU A 15 4.14 -7.30 5.80
C LEU A 15 2.82 -7.66 6.45
N PHE A 16 2.28 -8.81 6.07
CA PHE A 16 1.08 -9.41 6.63
C PHE A 16 1.31 -10.92 6.81
N PHE A 17 1.50 -11.34 8.06
CA PHE A 17 1.91 -12.71 8.35
C PHE A 17 0.75 -13.69 8.25
N ILE A 18 0.97 -14.77 7.50
CA ILE A 18 0.02 -15.88 7.38
C ILE A 18 0.63 -17.15 7.95
N LYS A 19 -0.12 -17.83 8.82
CA LYS A 19 0.19 -19.16 9.32
C LYS A 19 -0.50 -20.21 8.46
N ASN A 20 0.30 -21.06 7.82
CA ASN A 20 -0.17 -22.25 7.10
C ASN A 20 0.10 -23.48 7.97
N ASP A 21 -0.91 -24.31 8.20
CA ASP A 21 -0.80 -25.58 8.93
C ASP A 21 0.05 -25.47 10.22
N ASP A 22 1.06 -26.34 10.37
CA ASP A 22 1.95 -26.42 11.52
C ASP A 22 3.19 -25.51 11.41
N ASP A 23 3.32 -24.72 10.34
CA ASP A 23 4.43 -23.78 10.18
C ASP A 23 4.29 -22.58 11.14
N LEU A 24 5.41 -21.89 11.39
CA LEU A 24 5.38 -20.55 11.96
C LEU A 24 4.69 -19.58 10.98
N PRO A 25 3.95 -18.57 11.48
CA PRO A 25 3.45 -17.49 10.63
C PRO A 25 4.63 -16.80 9.93
N LYS A 26 4.52 -16.56 8.62
CA LYS A 26 5.61 -16.04 7.81
C LYS A 26 5.14 -15.12 6.69
N ASP A 27 6.07 -14.29 6.20
CA ASP A 27 5.93 -13.45 5.01
C ASP A 27 7.31 -13.28 4.34
N SER A 28 7.37 -12.82 3.09
CA SER A 28 8.61 -12.67 2.33
C SER A 28 8.92 -11.23 1.96
N LEU A 29 10.17 -10.84 2.09
CA LEU A 29 10.68 -9.55 1.64
C LEU A 29 10.97 -9.54 0.13
N LEU A 30 10.85 -8.35 -0.45
CA LEU A 30 11.20 -8.10 -1.85
C LEU A 30 12.70 -8.34 -2.12
N PHE A 31 13.58 -7.79 -1.29
CA PHE A 31 15.03 -7.90 -1.44
C PHE A 31 15.66 -8.77 -0.36
N THR A 32 16.85 -9.33 -0.62
CA THR A 32 17.59 -10.04 0.44
C THR A 32 18.17 -9.02 1.40
N PRO A 33 17.77 -9.04 2.69
CA PRO A 33 18.30 -8.10 3.65
C PRO A 33 19.73 -8.46 4.02
N GLU A 34 20.59 -7.45 4.07
CA GLU A 34 21.92 -7.53 4.67
C GLU A 34 21.88 -7.14 6.16
N ASP A 35 20.96 -6.24 6.52
CA ASP A 35 20.80 -5.69 7.87
C ASP A 35 19.39 -5.12 8.05
N ILE A 36 18.73 -5.48 9.16
CA ILE A 36 17.43 -4.92 9.52
C ILE A 36 17.65 -3.62 10.30
N ILE A 37 17.07 -2.52 9.83
CA ILE A 37 17.16 -1.23 10.51
C ILE A 37 16.10 -1.15 11.61
N PHE A 38 14.85 -1.47 11.28
CA PHE A 38 13.76 -1.65 12.25
C PHE A 38 12.56 -2.37 11.62
N LEU A 39 11.76 -3.01 12.47
CA LEU A 39 10.42 -3.50 12.16
C LEU A 39 9.45 -2.88 13.19
N LYS A 40 8.34 -2.31 12.72
CA LYS A 40 7.38 -1.61 13.58
C LYS A 40 5.93 -1.93 13.17
N SER A 41 4.97 -1.70 14.06
CA SER A 41 3.55 -1.76 13.66
C SER A 41 3.26 -0.76 12.54
N ALA A 42 2.27 -1.02 11.69
CA ALA A 42 1.89 -0.05 10.65
C ALA A 42 1.45 1.30 11.27
N THR A 43 0.92 1.30 12.49
CA THR A 43 0.61 2.51 13.27
C THR A 43 1.86 3.28 13.76
N GLY A 44 3.02 2.61 13.80
CA GLY A 44 4.29 3.13 14.31
C GLY A 44 4.39 3.16 15.85
N GLU A 45 3.46 2.55 16.55
CA GLU A 45 3.37 2.59 18.02
C GLU A 45 4.24 1.55 18.71
N ILE A 46 4.52 0.43 18.03
CA ILE A 46 5.34 -0.65 18.56
C ILE A 46 6.55 -0.84 17.64
N ILE A 47 7.75 -0.88 18.23
CA ILE A 47 8.96 -1.36 17.57
C ILE A 47 9.18 -2.81 18.03
N TYR A 48 9.40 -3.71 17.08
CA TYR A 48 9.60 -5.12 17.33
C TYR A 48 11.10 -5.48 17.26
N GLU A 49 11.47 -6.51 18.00
CA GLU A 49 12.86 -6.91 18.23
C GLU A 49 13.18 -8.23 17.52
N GLU A 50 14.26 -8.24 16.74
CA GLU A 50 14.76 -9.45 16.08
C GLU A 50 15.21 -10.49 17.13
N GLY A 51 14.89 -11.76 16.88
CA GLY A 51 15.14 -12.86 17.81
C GLY A 51 14.08 -13.01 18.92
N ILE A 52 13.21 -12.02 19.11
CA ILE A 52 12.09 -12.06 20.06
C ILE A 52 10.76 -12.10 19.31
N ASP A 53 10.50 -11.08 18.49
CA ASP A 53 9.24 -10.95 17.77
C ASP A 53 9.28 -11.54 16.38
N PHE A 54 10.46 -11.58 15.76
CA PHE A 54 10.62 -12.15 14.44
C PHE A 54 12.03 -12.71 14.26
N ILE A 55 12.15 -13.66 13.35
CA ILE A 55 13.41 -14.21 12.86
C ILE A 55 13.42 -14.08 11.34
N ILE A 56 14.60 -13.86 10.77
CA ILE A 56 14.77 -13.78 9.32
C ILE A 56 15.77 -14.82 8.84
N ASN A 57 15.44 -15.46 7.72
CA ASN A 57 16.33 -16.44 7.10
C ASN A 57 17.04 -15.85 5.86
N SER A 58 18.01 -16.61 5.34
CA SER A 58 18.78 -16.24 4.14
C SER A 58 17.95 -16.17 2.86
N GLU A 59 16.71 -16.68 2.87
CA GLU A 59 15.80 -16.75 1.74
C GLU A 59 14.76 -15.62 1.75
N LYS A 60 15.04 -14.51 2.45
CA LYS A 60 14.16 -13.33 2.55
C LYS A 60 12.86 -13.57 3.34
N ILE A 61 12.74 -14.71 4.03
CA ILE A 61 11.54 -15.05 4.77
C ILE A 61 11.66 -14.56 6.20
N ILE A 62 10.65 -13.83 6.65
CA ILE A 62 10.48 -13.47 8.06
C ILE A 62 9.45 -14.41 8.66
N SER A 63 9.77 -14.99 9.82
CA SER A 63 8.86 -15.86 10.57
C SER A 63 8.67 -15.34 11.99
N LEU A 64 7.48 -15.59 12.55
CA LEU A 64 7.13 -15.19 13.91
C LEU A 64 7.35 -16.37 14.86
N PRO A 65 8.34 -16.31 15.78
CA PRO A 65 8.53 -17.34 16.80
C PRO A 65 7.35 -17.37 17.79
N THR A 66 7.22 -18.47 18.53
CA THR A 66 6.22 -18.58 19.60
C THR A 66 6.39 -17.47 20.63
N GLY A 67 5.30 -16.75 20.92
CA GLY A 67 5.30 -15.62 21.86
C GLY A 67 5.59 -14.26 21.20
N SER A 68 5.77 -14.21 19.87
CA SER A 68 5.86 -12.95 19.13
C SER A 68 4.66 -12.03 19.43
N ARG A 69 4.94 -10.73 19.55
CA ARG A 69 3.91 -9.68 19.69
C ARG A 69 3.28 -9.29 18.35
N ILE A 70 3.87 -9.70 17.22
CA ILE A 70 3.40 -9.35 15.89
C ILE A 70 2.12 -10.13 15.58
N PRO A 71 1.03 -9.47 15.13
CA PRO A 71 -0.19 -10.15 14.76
C PRO A 71 -0.01 -10.98 13.48
N PHE A 72 -0.77 -12.06 13.38
CA PHE A 72 -0.85 -12.88 12.18
C PHE A 72 -2.29 -13.39 11.98
N ARG A 73 -2.57 -13.91 10.78
CA ARG A 73 -3.78 -14.68 10.49
C ARG A 73 -3.43 -16.09 10.06
N THR A 74 -4.34 -17.02 10.30
CA THR A 74 -4.25 -18.37 9.73
C THR A 74 -4.77 -18.37 8.30
N ALA A 75 -4.31 -19.33 7.49
CA ALA A 75 -4.82 -19.53 6.14
C ALA A 75 -6.35 -19.72 6.10
N GLN A 76 -6.92 -20.33 7.15
CA GLN A 76 -8.36 -20.49 7.31
C GLN A 76 -9.06 -19.15 7.56
N GLU A 77 -8.51 -18.27 8.40
CA GLU A 77 -9.08 -16.93 8.62
C GLU A 77 -9.04 -16.04 7.38
N MET A 78 -8.12 -16.30 6.44
CA MET A 78 -8.10 -15.61 5.14
C MET A 78 -9.30 -15.97 4.25
N LYS A 79 -10.03 -17.04 4.60
CA LYS A 79 -11.21 -17.56 3.90
C LYS A 79 -12.40 -17.67 4.88
N PRO A 80 -12.90 -16.53 5.38
CA PRO A 80 -13.95 -16.52 6.40
C PRO A 80 -15.28 -17.07 5.86
N ASP A 81 -16.19 -17.38 6.79
CA ASP A 81 -17.58 -17.69 6.45
C ASP A 81 -18.21 -16.54 5.63
N PRO A 82 -19.04 -16.84 4.61
CA PRO A 82 -19.74 -15.81 3.83
C PRO A 82 -20.60 -14.84 4.64
N ASN A 83 -21.09 -15.27 5.81
CA ASN A 83 -21.91 -14.45 6.70
C ASN A 83 -21.10 -13.71 7.77
N SER A 84 -19.77 -13.89 7.79
CA SER A 84 -18.90 -13.13 8.70
C SER A 84 -18.95 -11.64 8.33
N PRO A 85 -18.95 -10.72 9.33
CA PRO A 85 -18.88 -9.28 9.05
C PRO A 85 -17.58 -8.86 8.36
N GLN A 86 -16.54 -9.71 8.43
CA GLN A 86 -15.22 -9.47 7.83
C GLN A 86 -15.03 -10.32 6.57
N SER A 87 -16.01 -10.29 5.68
CA SER A 87 -16.09 -11.19 4.53
C SER A 87 -16.52 -10.41 3.29
N ILE A 88 -15.85 -10.65 2.16
CA ILE A 88 -16.29 -10.14 0.86
C ILE A 88 -16.31 -11.28 -0.16
N ALA A 89 -17.34 -11.28 -1.01
CA ALA A 89 -17.42 -12.19 -2.14
C ALA A 89 -16.33 -11.86 -3.18
N GLY A 90 -15.98 -12.85 -4.01
CA GLY A 90 -15.05 -12.64 -5.13
C GLY A 90 -13.64 -13.17 -4.90
N CYS A 91 -13.46 -14.21 -4.08
CA CYS A 91 -12.24 -15.01 -4.16
C CYS A 91 -12.07 -15.56 -5.58
N ARG A 92 -10.83 -15.62 -6.07
CA ARG A 92 -10.52 -16.10 -7.42
C ARG A 92 -10.92 -17.56 -7.66
N ASP A 93 -11.02 -18.37 -6.61
CA ASP A 93 -11.47 -19.76 -6.70
C ASP A 93 -12.99 -19.89 -6.93
N GLY A 94 -13.76 -18.83 -6.67
CA GLY A 94 -15.23 -18.86 -6.77
C GLY A 94 -15.92 -19.69 -5.69
N GLU A 95 -15.18 -20.24 -4.74
CA GLU A 95 -15.69 -21.15 -3.69
C GLU A 95 -15.71 -20.47 -2.32
N HIS A 96 -14.73 -19.60 -2.07
CA HIS A 96 -14.56 -18.95 -0.78
C HIS A 96 -14.84 -17.45 -0.85
N HIS A 97 -15.13 -16.87 0.31
CA HIS A 97 -15.01 -15.42 0.48
C HIS A 97 -13.58 -15.07 0.89
N LEU A 98 -13.21 -13.79 0.69
CA LEU A 98 -11.93 -13.25 1.14
C LEU A 98 -12.11 -12.51 2.46
N LEU A 99 -11.11 -12.62 3.33
CA LEU A 99 -11.01 -11.76 4.51
C LEU A 99 -11.04 -10.30 4.06
N PHE A 100 -11.99 -9.56 4.61
CA PHE A 100 -12.22 -8.17 4.28
C PHE A 100 -12.47 -7.36 5.55
N GLY A 101 -12.01 -6.13 5.54
CA GLY A 101 -12.19 -5.21 6.65
C GLY A 101 -11.90 -3.79 6.21
N GLU A 102 -12.75 -2.88 6.65
CA GLU A 102 -12.58 -1.44 6.46
C GLU A 102 -12.02 -0.81 7.74
N GLY A 103 -11.65 0.47 7.66
CA GLY A 103 -11.22 1.23 8.82
C GLY A 103 -9.80 0.84 9.24
N HIS A 104 -9.59 0.60 10.53
CA HIS A 104 -8.28 0.24 11.08
C HIS A 104 -7.93 -1.26 11.01
N PHE A 105 -8.84 -2.11 10.51
CA PHE A 105 -8.71 -3.56 10.60
C PHE A 105 -7.36 -4.10 10.07
N PHE A 106 -6.95 -3.71 8.87
CA PHE A 106 -5.67 -4.14 8.31
C PHE A 106 -4.48 -3.35 8.88
N HIS A 107 -4.68 -2.10 9.32
CA HIS A 107 -3.63 -1.31 9.97
C HIS A 107 -3.17 -1.93 11.30
N ASP A 108 -4.07 -2.63 11.99
CA ASP A 108 -3.77 -3.36 13.22
C ASP A 108 -3.09 -4.71 12.97
N LEU A 109 -3.17 -5.24 11.75
CA LEU A 109 -2.63 -6.57 11.38
C LEU A 109 -1.31 -6.48 10.59
N GLN A 110 -0.97 -5.30 10.07
CA GLN A 110 0.22 -5.10 9.25
C GLN A 110 1.36 -4.49 10.05
N VAL A 111 2.58 -4.78 9.60
CA VAL A 111 3.81 -4.16 10.09
C VAL A 111 4.57 -3.54 8.92
N GLU A 112 5.47 -2.60 9.24
CA GLU A 112 6.36 -1.97 8.30
C GLU A 112 7.82 -2.28 8.67
N ILE A 113 8.57 -2.84 7.73
CA ILE A 113 10.00 -3.12 7.91
C ILE A 113 10.85 -2.16 7.06
N THR A 114 11.99 -1.76 7.61
CA THR A 114 13.03 -1.01 6.89
C THR A 114 14.35 -1.75 7.05
N TYR A 115 15.02 -2.00 5.92
CA TYR A 115 16.24 -2.82 5.90
C TYR A 115 17.17 -2.41 4.75
N ARG A 116 18.45 -2.76 4.89
CA ARG A 116 19.45 -2.62 3.85
C ARG A 116 19.48 -3.86 2.97
N HIS A 117 19.68 -3.67 1.69
CA HIS A 117 19.83 -4.74 0.70
C HIS A 117 20.92 -4.37 -0.31
N LYS A 118 21.31 -5.30 -1.18
CA LYS A 118 22.33 -5.01 -2.20
C LYS A 118 21.86 -3.94 -3.17
N GLU A 119 22.77 -3.07 -3.59
CA GLU A 119 22.51 -2.15 -4.69
C GLU A 119 22.19 -2.94 -5.98
N ASN A 120 21.27 -2.37 -6.79
CA ASN A 120 20.91 -2.91 -8.10
C ASN A 120 20.33 -4.33 -8.08
N GLU A 121 19.66 -4.74 -7.00
CA GLU A 121 18.96 -6.04 -6.91
C GLU A 121 17.63 -6.05 -7.69
N TRP A 122 17.05 -4.88 -7.98
CA TRP A 122 15.81 -4.79 -8.74
C TRP A 122 16.01 -5.21 -10.21
N ASN A 123 15.29 -6.25 -10.62
CA ASN A 123 15.39 -6.86 -11.94
C ASN A 123 14.08 -6.82 -12.74
N ALA A 124 13.07 -6.12 -12.24
CA ALA A 124 11.77 -5.95 -12.88
C ALA A 124 11.69 -4.62 -13.66
N PRO A 125 10.66 -4.41 -14.51
CA PRO A 125 10.53 -3.20 -15.30
C PRO A 125 10.56 -1.92 -14.45
N ILE A 126 11.27 -0.90 -14.94
CA ILE A 126 11.32 0.43 -14.32
C ILE A 126 10.37 1.36 -15.10
N PRO A 127 9.45 2.07 -14.44
CA PRO A 127 8.58 3.04 -15.11
C PRO A 127 9.38 4.14 -15.80
N GLU A 128 9.11 4.37 -17.08
CA GLU A 128 9.72 5.45 -17.86
C GLU A 128 8.87 6.71 -17.86
N LEU A 129 9.52 7.86 -17.77
CA LEU A 129 8.85 9.15 -17.87
C LEU A 129 8.40 9.40 -19.31
N SER A 130 7.09 9.49 -19.54
CA SER A 130 6.49 9.79 -20.85
C SER A 130 5.78 11.14 -20.89
N LEU A 131 6.43 12.21 -20.40
CA LEU A 131 5.85 13.56 -20.39
C LEU A 131 5.65 14.16 -21.79
N ASP A 132 6.43 13.71 -22.77
CA ASP A 132 6.28 14.03 -24.19
C ASP A 132 4.89 13.63 -24.74
N LYS A 133 4.24 12.63 -24.14
CA LYS A 133 2.87 12.22 -24.48
C LYS A 133 1.79 13.12 -23.86
N LEU A 134 2.15 14.00 -22.93
CA LEU A 134 1.25 14.93 -22.25
C LEU A 134 1.79 16.38 -22.35
N PRO A 135 1.95 16.93 -23.57
CA PRO A 135 2.69 18.17 -23.80
C PRO A 135 2.10 19.38 -23.06
N GLU A 136 0.77 19.47 -22.97
CA GLU A 136 0.09 20.53 -22.22
C GLU A 136 0.39 20.46 -20.71
N LEU A 137 0.36 19.26 -20.15
CA LEU A 137 0.71 19.05 -18.75
C LEU A 137 2.19 19.34 -18.53
N GLN A 138 3.08 18.86 -19.40
CA GLN A 138 4.51 19.15 -19.33
C GLN A 138 4.77 20.66 -19.34
N ASN A 139 4.14 21.39 -20.27
CA ASN A 139 4.26 22.84 -20.36
C ASN A 139 3.76 23.52 -19.08
N LYS A 140 2.63 23.07 -18.51
CA LYS A 140 2.11 23.59 -17.24
C LYS A 140 3.07 23.32 -16.07
N LEU A 141 3.58 22.10 -15.96
CA LEU A 141 4.51 21.70 -14.91
C LEU A 141 5.83 22.49 -14.97
N LEU A 142 6.44 22.61 -16.15
CA LEU A 142 7.73 23.28 -16.32
C LEU A 142 7.64 24.80 -16.10
N ASN A 143 6.53 25.41 -16.48
CA ASN A 143 6.29 26.84 -16.29
C ASN A 143 5.55 27.17 -14.98
N GLN A 144 5.31 26.18 -14.12
CA GLN A 144 4.61 26.34 -12.84
C GLN A 144 3.19 26.94 -12.96
N ASN A 145 2.54 26.71 -14.10
CA ASN A 145 1.20 27.23 -14.36
C ASN A 145 0.16 26.44 -13.57
N PRO A 146 -0.92 27.09 -13.09
CA PRO A 146 -1.99 26.41 -12.39
C PRO A 146 -2.73 25.41 -13.29
N PHE A 147 -3.20 24.32 -12.69
CA PHE A 147 -4.07 23.36 -13.35
C PHE A 147 -4.94 22.56 -12.37
N LYS A 148 -5.94 21.87 -12.94
CA LYS A 148 -6.86 21.01 -12.20
C LYS A 148 -6.48 19.56 -12.39
N VAL A 149 -6.48 18.78 -11.31
CA VAL A 149 -6.43 17.32 -11.33
C VAL A 149 -7.79 16.80 -10.90
N VAL A 150 -8.34 15.89 -11.68
CA VAL A 150 -9.59 15.21 -11.38
C VAL A 150 -9.36 13.71 -11.30
N LEU A 151 -9.85 13.09 -10.24
CA LEU A 151 -9.79 11.64 -10.06
C LEU A 151 -11.19 11.03 -10.10
N PHE A 152 -11.33 9.97 -10.89
CA PHE A 152 -12.48 9.08 -10.93
C PHE A 152 -12.01 7.65 -10.71
N GLY A 153 -12.84 6.87 -10.04
CA GLY A 153 -12.62 5.44 -9.84
C GLY A 153 -13.53 4.87 -8.77
N ASP A 154 -13.16 3.68 -8.33
CA ASP A 154 -13.88 2.91 -7.32
C ASP A 154 -13.43 3.28 -5.89
N SER A 155 -13.54 2.33 -4.96
CA SER A 155 -13.17 2.52 -3.55
C SER A 155 -11.69 2.83 -3.38
N ILE A 156 -10.82 2.30 -4.24
CA ILE A 156 -9.37 2.55 -4.16
C ILE A 156 -9.11 4.03 -4.44
N SER A 157 -9.70 4.56 -5.52
CA SER A 157 -9.59 5.98 -5.87
C SER A 157 -10.30 6.90 -4.89
N ALA A 158 -11.37 6.44 -4.23
CA ALA A 158 -12.01 7.20 -3.15
C ALA A 158 -11.11 7.34 -1.91
N GLY A 159 -10.12 6.45 -1.74
CA GLY A 159 -9.18 6.44 -0.62
C GLY A 159 -9.43 5.32 0.38
N GLY A 160 -10.23 4.31 0.04
CA GLY A 160 -10.53 3.17 0.91
C GLY A 160 -9.28 2.58 1.53
N ASN A 161 -9.30 2.41 2.85
CA ASN A 161 -8.21 1.89 3.68
C ASN A 161 -6.85 2.61 3.57
N ALA A 162 -6.78 3.83 3.01
CA ALA A 162 -5.68 4.71 3.34
C ALA A 162 -5.82 5.13 4.81
N SER A 163 -4.74 5.07 5.61
CA SER A 163 -4.87 5.30 7.06
C SER A 163 -5.36 6.70 7.41
N GLY A 164 -5.04 7.72 6.60
CA GLY A 164 -5.59 9.06 6.72
C GLY A 164 -7.08 9.16 6.38
N PHE A 165 -7.57 8.33 5.46
CA PHE A 165 -8.99 8.24 5.12
C PHE A 165 -9.80 7.56 6.23
N THR A 166 -9.24 6.52 6.84
CA THR A 166 -9.89 5.74 7.90
C THR A 166 -9.67 6.33 9.31
N GLY A 167 -8.83 7.36 9.44
CA GLY A 167 -8.49 7.95 10.73
C GLY A 167 -7.55 7.08 11.58
N ALA A 168 -6.87 6.11 10.98
CA ALA A 168 -5.85 5.31 11.64
C ALA A 168 -4.49 6.00 11.56
N LYS A 169 -3.64 5.80 12.57
CA LYS A 169 -2.22 6.20 12.47
C LYS A 169 -1.53 5.40 11.34
N PRO A 170 -0.56 5.99 10.62
CA PRO A 170 0.03 7.32 10.81
C PRO A 170 -0.69 8.42 10.02
N PHE A 171 -1.96 8.24 9.67
CA PHE A 171 -2.77 9.18 8.88
C PHE A 171 -2.21 9.45 7.48
N MET A 172 -1.69 8.41 6.82
CA MET A 172 -1.17 8.51 5.46
C MET A 172 -2.29 8.91 4.49
N PRO A 173 -2.10 9.96 3.67
CA PRO A 173 -3.10 10.37 2.69
C PRO A 173 -3.44 9.27 1.68
N SER A 174 -4.58 9.40 1.00
CA SER A 174 -4.93 8.53 -0.12
C SER A 174 -3.89 8.65 -1.25
N TYR A 175 -3.80 7.66 -2.15
CA TYR A 175 -2.82 7.71 -3.23
C TYR A 175 -3.00 8.93 -4.14
N GLY A 176 -4.25 9.37 -4.37
CA GLY A 176 -4.54 10.54 -5.18
C GLY A 176 -3.98 11.82 -4.55
N ASP A 177 -4.14 11.95 -3.23
CA ASP A 177 -3.52 13.03 -2.47
C ASP A 177 -1.99 12.96 -2.51
N LEU A 178 -1.41 11.77 -2.36
CA LEU A 178 0.04 11.57 -2.44
C LEU A 178 0.60 12.01 -3.80
N VAL A 179 -0.06 11.66 -4.90
CA VAL A 179 0.32 12.08 -6.25
C VAL A 179 0.28 13.61 -6.37
N VAL A 180 -0.82 14.25 -5.97
CA VAL A 180 -0.97 15.71 -6.06
C VAL A 180 0.04 16.43 -5.15
N ASN A 181 0.24 15.94 -3.93
CA ASN A 181 1.20 16.50 -2.99
C ASN A 181 2.63 16.43 -3.53
N GLU A 182 3.01 15.32 -4.17
CA GLU A 182 4.32 15.17 -4.78
C GLU A 182 4.51 16.06 -6.02
N LEU A 183 3.48 16.22 -6.86
CA LEU A 183 3.51 17.16 -7.99
C LEU A 183 3.67 18.60 -7.50
N LYS A 184 2.89 19.02 -6.49
CA LYS A 184 3.01 20.35 -5.85
C LYS A 184 4.41 20.55 -5.28
N ARG A 185 4.95 19.55 -4.57
CA ARG A 185 6.28 19.63 -3.97
C ARG A 185 7.40 19.77 -5.01
N PHE A 186 7.35 18.96 -6.07
CA PHE A 186 8.44 18.89 -7.05
C PHE A 186 8.40 20.04 -8.05
N TYR A 187 7.23 20.31 -8.64
CA TYR A 187 7.07 21.32 -9.70
C TYR A 187 6.60 22.67 -9.19
N ARG A 188 6.23 22.80 -7.90
CA ARG A 188 5.77 24.06 -7.28
C ARG A 188 4.55 24.68 -7.97
N CYS A 189 3.74 23.86 -8.62
CA CYS A 189 2.51 24.31 -9.27
C CYS A 189 1.38 24.48 -8.26
N GLU A 190 0.50 25.45 -8.51
CA GLU A 190 -0.82 25.46 -7.89
C GLU A 190 -1.70 24.39 -8.56
N ILE A 191 -2.25 23.48 -7.76
CA ILE A 191 -3.08 22.38 -8.26
C ILE A 191 -4.40 22.35 -7.48
N GLU A 192 -5.50 22.57 -8.19
CA GLU A 192 -6.86 22.29 -7.71
C GLU A 192 -7.12 20.79 -7.88
N TYR A 193 -7.42 20.08 -6.79
CA TYR A 193 -7.68 18.65 -6.83
C TYR A 193 -9.15 18.36 -6.51
N LYS A 194 -9.81 17.59 -7.39
CA LYS A 194 -11.17 17.09 -7.15
C LYS A 194 -11.21 15.58 -7.29
N ASN A 195 -11.59 14.89 -6.22
CA ASN A 195 -11.85 13.47 -6.24
C ASN A 195 -13.37 13.21 -6.34
N HIS A 196 -13.80 12.59 -7.43
CA HIS A 196 -15.20 12.22 -7.68
C HIS A 196 -15.38 10.70 -7.68
N SER A 197 -14.42 9.96 -7.14
CA SER A 197 -14.46 8.50 -7.04
C SER A 197 -15.50 8.04 -6.03
N VAL A 198 -16.15 6.91 -6.32
CA VAL A 198 -17.20 6.33 -5.49
C VAL A 198 -17.00 4.83 -5.37
N GLY A 199 -16.93 4.33 -4.13
CA GLY A 199 -16.80 2.92 -3.83
C GLY A 199 -17.88 2.05 -4.47
N GLY A 200 -17.49 0.86 -4.95
CA GLY A 200 -18.41 -0.10 -5.56
C GLY A 200 -18.94 0.29 -6.94
N THR A 201 -18.39 1.34 -7.56
CA THR A 201 -18.77 1.75 -8.92
C THR A 201 -17.76 1.27 -9.96
N ALA A 202 -18.21 1.16 -11.21
CA ALA A 202 -17.39 0.77 -12.35
C ALA A 202 -17.35 1.87 -13.41
N SER A 203 -16.57 1.67 -14.48
CA SER A 203 -16.39 2.66 -15.56
C SER A 203 -17.70 3.15 -16.19
N GLY A 204 -18.73 2.31 -16.26
CA GLY A 204 -20.05 2.70 -16.75
C GLY A 204 -20.71 3.81 -15.91
N TRP A 205 -20.55 3.78 -14.59
CA TRP A 205 -20.98 4.86 -13.70
C TRP A 205 -20.18 6.14 -13.96
N GLY A 206 -18.86 6.01 -14.15
CA GLY A 206 -17.99 7.14 -14.47
C GLY A 206 -18.41 7.86 -15.75
N LEU A 207 -18.76 7.11 -16.80
CA LEU A 207 -19.27 7.67 -18.05
C LEU A 207 -20.56 8.46 -17.85
N GLN A 208 -21.49 7.95 -17.03
CA GLN A 208 -22.76 8.64 -16.74
C GLN A 208 -22.58 9.92 -15.93
N ASN A 209 -21.48 10.04 -15.17
CA ASN A 209 -21.24 11.13 -14.23
C ASN A 209 -20.10 12.07 -14.66
N ILE A 210 -19.55 11.90 -15.86
CA ILE A 210 -18.39 12.67 -16.34
C ILE A 210 -18.69 14.17 -16.50
N GLY A 211 -19.97 14.56 -16.56
CA GLY A 211 -20.40 15.95 -16.72
C GLY A 211 -19.91 16.92 -15.63
N VAL A 212 -19.50 16.42 -14.46
CA VAL A 212 -18.91 17.26 -13.38
C VAL A 212 -17.48 17.73 -13.68
N VAL A 213 -16.85 17.17 -14.72
CA VAL A 213 -15.49 17.52 -15.16
C VAL A 213 -15.51 18.58 -16.27
N ALA A 214 -16.61 18.66 -17.02
CA ALA A 214 -16.80 19.57 -18.15
C ALA A 214 -16.90 21.04 -17.73
#